data_AF-A0A4Q2XA12-F1
#
_entry.id   AF-A0A4Q2XA12-F1
#
_cell.length_a   1.000
_cell.length_b   1.000
_cell.length_c   1.000
_cell.angle_alpha   90.00
_cell.angle_beta   90.00
_cell.angle_gamma   90.00
#
_symmetry.space_group_name_H-M   'P 1'
#
loop_
_entity.id
_entity.type
_entity.pdbx_description
1 polymer ?
#
loop_
_entity_poly.entity_id
_entity_poly.type
_entity_poly.pdbx_seq_one_letter_code
_entity_poly.pdbx_strand_id
1 'polypeptide(L)'
;MRIIRSNQTWRVVESFSGVNHCLERLALRKGYRVADVCAALGCSNRYLHTLFVRDIGLPPKQWMKLERMVVARRMLEGGKSPEEVSLDLGFMSTHTFYRQFHRFYQTTPARYQSDRKLFDPTNGKLL
;
A
#
# COMPACT_ATOMS: atom_id res chain seq x y z
N MET A 1 -3.29 -17.48 -13.82
CA MET A 1 -2.98 -16.51 -12.76
C MET A 1 -3.26 -17.06 -11.38
N ARG A 2 -2.27 -16.92 -10.50
CA ARG A 2 -2.38 -17.13 -9.06
C ARG A 2 -1.68 -15.99 -8.33
N ILE A 3 -2.14 -15.67 -7.13
CA ILE A 3 -1.44 -14.78 -6.23
C ILE A 3 -0.76 -15.65 -5.17
N ILE A 4 0.55 -15.50 -5.03
CA ILE A 4 1.34 -16.24 -4.06
C ILE A 4 2.09 -15.28 -3.15
N ARG A 5 2.33 -15.70 -1.90
CA ARG A 5 3.20 -14.99 -0.98
C ARG A 5 4.64 -15.49 -1.15
N SER A 6 5.58 -14.58 -1.37
CA SER A 6 7.02 -14.86 -1.53
C SER A 6 7.85 -13.74 -0.92
N ASN A 7 8.81 -14.08 -0.05
CA ASN A 7 9.72 -13.13 0.61
C ASN A 7 9.00 -11.88 1.15
N GLN A 8 7.98 -12.09 1.99
CA GLN A 8 7.14 -11.05 2.61
C GLN A 8 6.29 -10.19 1.64
N THR A 9 6.32 -10.46 0.34
CA THR A 9 5.52 -9.74 -0.66
C THR A 9 4.50 -10.65 -1.33
N TRP A 10 3.43 -10.06 -1.85
CA TRP A 10 2.48 -10.78 -2.70
C TRP A 10 2.85 -10.63 -4.17
N ARG A 11 2.77 -11.73 -4.93
CA ARG A 11 3.11 -11.77 -6.35
C ARG A 11 1.99 -12.39 -7.16
N VAL A 12 1.67 -11.81 -8.30
CA VAL A 12 0.87 -12.46 -9.34
C VAL A 12 1.82 -13.26 -10.23
N VAL A 13 1.58 -14.56 -10.32
CA VAL A 13 2.30 -15.49 -11.19
C VAL A 13 1.37 -16.04 -12.26
N GLU A 14 1.95 -16.56 -13.35
CA GLU A 14 1.20 -17.12 -14.49
C GLU A 14 0.20 -16.08 -15.04
N SER A 15 0.67 -14.84 -15.18
CA SER A 15 -0.08 -13.72 -15.75
C SER A 15 -0.21 -13.87 -17.26
N PHE A 16 -1.23 -13.24 -17.85
CA PHE A 16 -1.44 -13.28 -19.30
C PHE A 16 -0.30 -12.62 -20.09
N SER A 17 0.46 -11.72 -19.46
CA SER A 17 1.65 -11.09 -20.04
C SER A 17 2.92 -11.94 -19.96
N GLY A 18 2.89 -13.09 -19.26
CA GLY A 18 4.07 -13.91 -18.97
C GLY A 18 5.02 -13.28 -17.92
N VAL A 19 4.70 -12.09 -17.39
CA VAL A 19 5.52 -11.37 -16.42
C VAL A 19 4.97 -11.53 -15.01
N ASN A 20 5.83 -11.95 -14.08
CA ASN A 20 5.46 -12.00 -12.66
C ASN A 20 5.44 -10.59 -12.06
N HIS A 21 4.31 -10.17 -11.46
CA HIS A 21 4.16 -8.85 -10.87
C HIS A 21 4.22 -8.91 -9.34
N CYS A 22 5.04 -8.05 -8.72
CA CYS A 22 4.91 -7.75 -7.29
C CYS A 22 3.70 -6.84 -7.08
N LEU A 23 2.72 -7.28 -6.28
CA LEU A 23 1.46 -6.55 -6.09
C LEU A 23 1.65 -5.21 -5.39
N GLU A 24 2.51 -5.10 -4.38
CA GLU A 24 2.83 -3.84 -3.70
C GLU A 24 3.33 -2.80 -4.73
N ARG A 25 4.34 -3.18 -5.52
CA ARG A 25 4.93 -2.31 -6.54
C ARG A 25 3.96 -1.97 -7.66
N LEU A 26 3.14 -2.94 -8.08
CA LEU A 26 2.14 -2.73 -9.12
C LEU A 26 1.03 -1.77 -8.64
N ALA A 27 0.51 -1.97 -7.43
CA ALA A 27 -0.51 -1.10 -6.85
C ALA A 27 0.00 0.33 -6.67
N LEU A 28 1.24 0.51 -6.18
CA LEU A 28 1.87 1.82 -6.06
C LEU A 28 1.96 2.53 -7.42
N ARG A 29 2.53 1.88 -8.44
CA ARG A 29 2.66 2.44 -9.80
C ARG A 29 1.32 2.76 -10.46
N LYS A 30 0.23 2.12 -10.03
CA LYS A 30 -1.12 2.30 -10.55
C LYS A 30 -2.01 3.13 -9.61
N GLY A 31 -1.42 3.86 -8.66
CA GLY A 31 -2.13 4.78 -7.78
C GLY A 31 -3.21 4.11 -6.92
N TYR A 32 -3.04 2.82 -6.62
CA TYR A 32 -4.00 2.00 -5.86
C TYR A 32 -5.41 1.96 -6.47
N ARG A 33 -5.51 2.00 -7.81
CA ARG A 33 -6.76 1.88 -8.55
C ARG A 33 -6.92 0.47 -9.11
N VAL A 34 -8.01 -0.19 -8.75
CA VAL A 34 -8.29 -1.59 -9.16
C VAL A 34 -8.34 -1.72 -10.68
N ALA A 35 -8.97 -0.78 -11.39
CA ALA A 35 -9.07 -0.80 -12.84
C ALA A 35 -7.69 -0.75 -13.52
N ASP A 36 -6.78 0.08 -13.02
CA ASP A 36 -5.45 0.25 -13.58
C ASP A 36 -4.54 -0.96 -13.33
N VAL A 37 -4.74 -1.66 -12.21
CA VAL A 37 -4.11 -2.96 -11.95
C VAL A 37 -4.69 -4.06 -12.83
N CYS A 38 -6.01 -4.08 -13.04
CA CYS A 38 -6.66 -5.01 -13.97
C CYS A 38 -6.10 -4.89 -15.39
N ALA A 39 -6.01 -3.65 -15.90
CA ALA A 39 -5.45 -3.34 -17.20
C ALA A 39 -4.00 -3.83 -17.33
N ALA A 40 -3.17 -3.60 -16.31
CA ALA A 40 -1.79 -4.05 -16.30
C ALA A 40 -1.62 -5.58 -16.25
N LEU A 41 -2.57 -6.29 -15.65
CA LEU A 41 -2.58 -7.76 -15.58
C LEU A 41 -3.32 -8.41 -16.77
N GLY A 42 -3.96 -7.62 -17.63
CA GLY A 42 -4.76 -8.13 -18.74
C GLY A 42 -5.99 -8.92 -18.29
N CYS A 43 -6.64 -8.53 -17.19
CA CYS A 43 -7.82 -9.24 -16.68
C CYS A 43 -8.98 -8.32 -16.32
N SER A 44 -10.17 -8.90 -16.17
CA SER A 44 -11.35 -8.16 -15.72
C SER A 44 -11.36 -7.96 -14.21
N ASN A 45 -12.11 -6.95 -13.74
CA ASN A 45 -12.29 -6.69 -12.30
C ASN A 45 -12.91 -7.89 -11.58
N ARG A 46 -13.90 -8.57 -12.21
CA ARG A 46 -14.50 -9.80 -11.68
C ARG A 46 -13.45 -10.89 -11.47
N TYR A 47 -12.59 -11.12 -12.45
CA TYR A 47 -11.54 -12.14 -12.33
C TYR A 47 -10.52 -11.77 -11.25
N LEU A 48 -10.06 -10.51 -11.21
CA LEU A 48 -9.14 -10.04 -10.18
C LEU A 48 -9.75 -10.20 -8.78
N HIS A 49 -11.04 -9.89 -8.61
CA HIS A 49 -11.75 -10.09 -7.35
C HIS A 49 -11.72 -11.55 -6.91
N THR A 50 -12.05 -12.49 -7.81
CA THR A 50 -11.99 -13.93 -7.51
C THR A 50 -10.59 -14.37 -7.09
N LEU A 51 -9.55 -13.93 -7.80
CA LEU A 51 -8.15 -14.24 -7.45
C LEU A 51 -7.80 -13.75 -6.04
N PHE A 52 -8.13 -12.50 -5.73
CA PHE A 52 -7.84 -11.87 -4.45
C PHE A 52 -8.56 -12.55 -3.27
N VAL A 53 -9.85 -12.86 -3.43
CA VAL A 53 -10.59 -13.58 -2.39
C VAL A 53 -10.06 -14.99 -2.19
N ARG A 54 -9.78 -15.72 -3.27
CA ARG A 54 -9.26 -17.10 -3.21
C ARG A 54 -7.87 -17.16 -2.57
N ASP A 55 -6.96 -16.28 -2.98
CA ASP A 55 -5.53 -16.41 -2.68
C ASP A 55 -5.07 -15.53 -1.50
N ILE A 56 -5.75 -14.41 -1.23
CA ILE A 56 -5.43 -13.47 -0.13
C ILE A 56 -6.51 -13.47 0.96
N GLY A 57 -7.76 -13.82 0.63
CA GLY A 57 -8.90 -13.76 1.55
C GLY A 57 -9.55 -12.38 1.67
N LEU A 58 -9.14 -11.40 0.87
CA LEU A 58 -9.66 -10.02 0.91
C LEU A 58 -9.96 -9.50 -0.50
N PRO A 59 -11.04 -8.71 -0.72
CA PRO A 59 -11.28 -8.07 -2.00
C PRO A 59 -10.14 -7.11 -2.42
N PRO A 60 -9.85 -6.92 -3.72
CA PRO A 60 -8.74 -6.10 -4.21
C PRO A 60 -8.74 -4.67 -3.66
N LYS A 61 -9.92 -4.03 -3.63
CA LYS A 61 -10.08 -2.66 -3.13
C LYS A 61 -9.76 -2.55 -1.64
N GLN A 62 -10.09 -3.56 -0.85
CA GLN A 62 -9.80 -3.58 0.58
C GLN A 62 -8.31 -3.80 0.81
N TRP A 63 -7.72 -4.80 0.13
CA TRP A 63 -6.29 -5.05 0.20
C TRP A 63 -5.47 -3.80 -0.19
N MET A 64 -5.82 -3.12 -1.29
CA MET A 64 -5.12 -1.90 -1.72
C MET A 64 -5.16 -0.78 -0.68
N LYS A 65 -6.28 -0.62 0.05
CA LYS A 65 -6.36 0.37 1.13
C LYS A 65 -5.40 0.03 2.27
N LEU A 66 -5.36 -1.24 2.68
CA LEU A 66 -4.48 -1.71 3.75
C LEU A 66 -3.01 -1.56 3.35
N GLU A 67 -2.67 -2.04 2.15
CA GLU A 67 -1.31 -1.97 1.61
C GLU A 67 -0.83 -0.52 1.52
N ARG A 68 -1.69 0.39 1.04
CA ARG A 68 -1.38 1.82 0.97
C ARG A 68 -1.06 2.41 2.34
N MET A 69 -1.70 1.97 3.42
CA MET A 69 -1.39 2.40 4.79
C MET A 69 -0.08 1.80 5.30
N VAL A 70 0.24 0.55 4.95
CA VAL A 70 1.53 -0.07 5.27
C VAL A 70 2.67 0.69 4.59
N VAL A 71 2.53 0.99 3.29
CA VAL A 71 3.53 1.76 2.54
C VAL A 71 3.63 3.19 3.06
N ALA A 72 2.51 3.86 3.37
CA ALA A 72 2.51 5.20 3.97
C ALA A 72 3.34 5.25 5.25
N ARG A 73 3.12 4.29 6.15
CA ARG A 73 3.88 4.18 7.40
C ARG A 73 5.38 4.05 7.14
N ARG A 74 5.78 3.15 6.23
CA ARG A 74 7.20 2.97 5.85
C ARG A 74 7.82 4.25 5.29
N MET A 75 7.07 5.03 4.50
CA MET A 75 7.57 6.28 3.93
C MET A 75 7.73 7.38 4.99
N LEU A 76 6.78 7.48 5.93
CA LEU A 76 6.88 8.41 7.07
C LEU A 76 8.05 8.05 7.99
N GLU A 77 8.24 6.75 8.28
CA GLU A 77 9.39 6.22 9.03
C GLU A 77 10.71 6.48 8.30
N GLY A 78 10.70 6.45 6.96
CA GLY A 78 11.81 6.86 6.10
C GLY A 78 12.03 8.37 5.98
N GLY A 79 11.28 9.19 6.73
CA GLY A 79 11.50 10.64 6.84
C GLY A 79 10.75 11.51 5.83
N LYS A 80 9.96 10.94 4.92
CA LYS A 80 9.14 11.75 3.99
C LYS A 80 8.07 12.55 4.72
N SER A 81 7.79 13.77 4.27
CA SER A 81 6.71 14.57 4.85
C SER A 81 5.33 13.94 4.56
N PRO A 82 4.31 14.16 5.41
CA PRO A 82 2.95 13.73 5.12
C PRO A 82 2.42 14.18 3.75
N GLU A 83 2.83 15.35 3.29
CA GLU A 83 2.47 15.92 2.00
C GLU A 83 3.08 15.13 0.83
N GLU A 84 4.37 14.82 0.92
CA GLU A 84 5.07 13.97 -0.05
C GLU A 84 4.46 12.57 -0.10
N VAL A 85 4.19 11.96 1.06
CA VAL A 85 3.57 10.64 1.15
C VAL A 85 2.17 10.63 0.53
N SER A 86 1.38 11.68 0.76
CA SER A 86 0.06 11.83 0.16
C SER A 86 0.15 11.84 -1.38
N LEU A 87 1.08 12.63 -1.92
CA LEU A 87 1.31 12.77 -3.36
C LEU A 87 1.79 11.45 -3.97
N ASP A 88 2.84 10.85 -3.41
CA ASP A 88 3.46 9.62 -3.92
C ASP A 88 2.50 8.43 -3.93
N LEU A 89 1.62 8.35 -2.93
CA LEU A 89 0.62 7.29 -2.87
C LEU A 89 -0.59 7.58 -3.74
N GLY A 90 -0.67 8.74 -4.41
CA GLY A 90 -1.74 9.12 -5.35
C GLY A 90 -3.04 9.56 -4.68
N PHE A 91 -2.97 10.19 -3.50
CA PHE A 91 -4.19 10.71 -2.85
C PHE A 91 -4.62 11.99 -3.55
N MET A 92 -5.94 12.19 -3.71
CA MET A 92 -6.47 13.42 -4.31
C MET A 92 -6.18 14.66 -3.46
N SER A 93 -6.02 14.47 -2.15
CA SER A 93 -5.66 15.53 -1.22
C SER A 93 -5.02 14.96 0.03
N THR A 94 -4.16 15.76 0.67
CA THR A 94 -3.57 15.48 1.97
C THR A 94 -4.65 15.23 3.02
N HIS A 95 -5.76 15.98 3.00
CA HIS A 95 -6.88 15.75 3.91
C HIS A 95 -7.47 14.32 3.81
N THR A 96 -7.58 13.77 2.59
CA THR A 96 -8.06 12.39 2.40
C THR A 96 -7.06 11.37 2.91
N PHE A 97 -5.76 11.62 2.71
CA PHE A 97 -4.69 10.81 3.28
C PHE A 97 -4.75 10.81 4.82
N TYR A 98 -4.77 11.99 5.45
CA TYR A 98 -4.82 12.14 6.90
C TYR A 98 -6.02 11.40 7.52
N ARG A 99 -7.22 11.55 6.93
CA ARG A 99 -8.42 10.86 7.41
C ARG A 99 -8.29 9.33 7.34
N GLN A 100 -7.73 8.80 6.25
CA GLN A 100 -7.54 7.35 6.12
C GLN A 100 -6.45 6.83 7.06
N PHE A 101 -5.33 7.56 7.17
CA PHE A 101 -4.24 7.21 8.06
C PHE A 101 -4.69 7.21 9.52
N HIS A 102 -5.41 8.23 9.96
CA HIS A 102 -5.98 8.30 11.31
C HIS A 102 -6.95 7.15 11.57
N ARG A 103 -7.85 6.85 10.63
CA ARG A 103 -8.77 5.71 10.78
C ARG A 103 -8.02 4.38 10.97
N PHE A 104 -6.84 4.24 10.35
CA PHE A 104 -6.07 3.01 10.38
C PHE A 104 -5.14 2.91 11.60
N TYR A 105 -4.41 3.99 11.92
CA TYR A 105 -3.38 4.01 12.97
C TYR A 105 -3.79 4.78 14.23
N GLN A 106 -5.00 5.33 14.29
CA GLN A 106 -5.53 6.11 15.43
C GLN A 106 -4.66 7.32 15.81
N THR A 107 -3.90 7.87 14.87
CA THR A 107 -3.08 9.08 15.02
C THR A 107 -2.89 9.77 13.67
N THR A 108 -2.50 11.05 13.66
CA THR A 108 -2.23 11.77 12.42
C THR A 108 -0.86 11.38 11.84
N PRO A 109 -0.66 11.46 10.51
CA PRO A 109 0.65 11.22 9.89
C PRO A 109 1.78 12.07 10.50
N ALA A 110 1.52 13.36 10.76
CA ALA A 110 2.49 14.28 11.32
C ALA A 110 2.91 13.87 12.75
N ARG A 111 1.93 13.53 13.61
CA ARG A 111 2.21 13.04 14.96
C ARG A 111 2.91 11.69 14.94
N TYR A 112 2.49 10.78 14.05
CA TYR A 112 3.17 9.49 13.86
C TYR A 112 4.66 9.69 13.56
N GLN A 113 4.99 10.63 12.67
CA GLN A 113 6.36 10.93 12.32
C GLN A 113 7.13 11.61 13.46
N SER A 114 6.52 12.55 14.19
CA SER A 114 7.19 13.20 15.33
C SER A 114 7.51 12.18 16.42
N ASP A 115 6.55 11.36 16.81
CA ASP A 115 6.71 10.37 17.89
C ASP A 115 7.81 9.35 17.53
N ARG A 116 7.97 9.03 16.24
CA ARG A 116 9.07 8.20 15.75
C ARG A 116 10.43 8.91 15.75
N LYS A 117 10.49 10.22 15.47
CA LYS A 117 11.73 10.99 15.62
C LYS A 117 12.15 11.10 17.09
N LEU A 118 11.17 11.16 18.00
CA LEU A 118 11.41 11.13 19.45
C LEU A 118 11.89 9.74 19.91
N PHE A 119 11.48 8.67 19.22
CA PHE A 119 11.95 7.31 19.45
C PHE A 119 12.99 6.90 18.39
N ASP A 120 14.24 7.33 18.58
CA ASP A 120 15.37 6.81 17.80
C ASP A 120 16.02 5.62 18.55
N PRO A 121 15.78 4.36 18.13
CA PRO A 121 16.39 3.19 18.76
C PRO A 121 17.91 3.12 18.58
N THR A 122 18.50 3.94 17.70
CA THR A 122 19.95 4.08 17.53
C THR A 122 20.57 5.00 18.57
N ASN A 123 19.77 5.93 19.13
CA ASN A 123 20.21 6.89 20.16
C ASN A 123 19.71 6.58 21.57
N GLY A 124 18.89 5.54 21.77
CA GLY A 124 18.61 4.92 23.08
C GLY A 124 18.04 5.86 24.15
N LYS A 125 17.54 7.05 23.80
CA LYS A 125 16.96 8.00 24.75
C LYS A 125 15.63 8.53 24.22
N LEU A 126 14.62 8.42 25.07
CA LEU A 126 13.42 9.25 24.99
C LEU A 126 13.86 10.68 25.32
N LEU A 127 13.57 11.63 24.43
CA LEU A 127 13.73 13.06 24.71
C LEU A 127 12.80 13.50 25.85
#